data_AF-A0A661FF60-F1
#
_entry.id   AF-A0A661FF60-F1
#
_cell.length_a   1.000
_cell.length_b   1.000
_cell.length_c   1.000
_cell.angle_alpha   90.00
_cell.angle_beta   90.00
_cell.angle_gamma   90.00
#
_symmetry.space_group_name_H-M   'P 1'
#
loop_
_entity.id
_entity.type
_entity.pdbx_description
1 polymer ?
#
loop_
_entity_poly.entity_id
_entity_poly.type
_entity_poly.pdbx_seq_one_letter_code
_entity_poly.pdbx_strand_id
1 'polypeptide(L)' 'MRTDVTEVDGRLDVLAALKTMKKVGATSLIVKRRDENEEYGMVLCSDIAKEVIAKNRAPERVNVYE' A
#
# COMPACT_ATOMS: atom_id res chain seq x y z
N MET A 1 -11.19 -4.09 -16.72
CA MET A 1 -10.62 -4.84 -15.58
C MET A 1 -9.12 -4.91 -15.80
N ARG A 2 -8.29 -4.56 -14.82
CA ARG A 2 -6.82 -4.59 -14.97
C ARG A 2 -6.32 -6.03 -14.75
N THR A 3 -5.43 -6.52 -15.60
CA THR A 3 -4.88 -7.89 -15.53
C THR A 3 -3.52 -7.94 -14.83
N ASP A 4 -2.78 -6.84 -14.85
CA ASP A 4 -1.48 -6.73 -14.20
C ASP A 4 -1.61 -6.19 -12.78
N VAL A 5 -1.01 -6.90 -11.83
CA VAL A 5 -0.95 -6.52 -10.41
C VAL A 5 0.44 -6.01 -10.07
N THR A 6 0.52 -5.08 -9.12
CA THR A 6 1.79 -4.59 -8.58
C THR A 6 1.85 -4.93 -7.10
N GLU A 7 2.91 -5.64 -6.73
CA GLU A 7 3.19 -6.04 -5.36
C GLU A 7 4.21 -5.12 -4.69
N VAL A 8 4.04 -4.87 -3.40
CA VAL A 8 4.97 -4.11 -2.56
C VAL A 8 5.29 -4.85 -1.27
N ASP A 9 6.44 -4.54 -0.68
CA ASP A 9 6.80 -5.02 0.66
C ASP A 9 5.95 -4.31 1.72
N GLY A 10 5.48 -5.03 2.74
CA GLY A 10 4.67 -4.45 3.82
C GLY A 10 5.42 -3.44 4.71
N ARG A 11 6.76 -3.43 4.67
CA ARG A 11 7.62 -2.45 5.35
C ARG A 11 7.82 -1.17 4.54
N LEU A 12 7.25 -1.09 3.33
CA LEU A 12 7.28 0.14 2.55
C LEU A 12 6.45 1.22 3.26
N ASP A 13 6.95 2.45 3.30
CA ASP A 13 6.17 3.56 3.82
C ASP A 13 5.04 3.97 2.86
N VAL A 14 4.01 4.61 3.40
CA VAL A 14 2.82 5.03 2.65
C VAL A 14 3.17 6.02 1.53
N LEU A 15 4.16 6.90 1.72
CA LEU A 15 4.56 7.84 0.67
C LEU A 15 5.16 7.08 -0.54
N ALA A 16 6.01 6.09 -0.29
CA ALA A 16 6.61 5.27 -1.33
C ALA A 16 5.56 4.38 -2.02
N ALA A 17 4.56 3.89 -1.29
CA ALA A 17 3.40 3.20 -1.87
C ALA A 17 2.60 4.12 -2.81
N LEU A 18 2.31 5.35 -2.40
CA LEU A 18 1.62 6.35 -3.24
C LEU A 18 2.42 6.70 -4.50
N LYS A 19 3.75 6.82 -4.39
CA LYS A 19 4.63 7.01 -5.56
C LYS A 19 4.55 5.82 -6.51
N THR A 20 4.48 4.60 -5.98
CA THR A 20 4.33 3.37 -6.77
C THR A 20 2.98 3.34 -7.48
N MET A 21 1.88 3.59 -6.77
CA MET A 21 0.53 3.74 -7.31
C MET A 21 0.49 4.73 -8.47
N LYS A 22 1.07 5.92 -8.29
CA LYS A 22 1.18 6.95 -9.34
C LYS A 22 1.98 6.46 -10.54
N LYS A 23 3.13 5.82 -10.32
CA LYS A 23 4.01 5.31 -11.39
C LYS A 23 3.33 4.27 -12.25
N VAL A 24 2.57 3.35 -11.64
CA VAL A 24 1.89 2.27 -12.36
C VAL A 24 0.45 2.61 -12.75
N GLY A 25 -0.05 3.79 -12.38
CA GLY A 25 -1.45 4.20 -12.62
C GLY A 25 -2.46 3.28 -11.93
N ALA A 26 -2.18 2.83 -10.70
CA ALA A 26 -3.07 2.00 -9.90
C ALA A 26 -3.61 2.77 -8.68
N THR A 27 -4.77 2.37 -8.19
CA THR A 27 -5.38 2.88 -6.94
C THR A 27 -5.28 1.89 -5.79
N SER A 28 -4.75 0.69 -6.06
CA SER A 28 -4.51 -0.37 -5.09
C SER A 28 -3.20 -1.08 -5.38
N LEU A 29 -2.59 -1.65 -4.35
CA LEU A 29 -1.39 -2.48 -4.45
C LEU A 29 -1.58 -3.75 -3.62
N ILE A 30 -0.96 -4.84 -4.05
CA ILE A 30 -0.89 -6.08 -3.27
C ILE A 30 0.31 -6.00 -2.33
N VAL A 31 0.12 -6.39 -1.09
CA VAL A 31 1.21 -6.46 -0.09
C VAL A 31 1.68 -7.90 -0.04
N LYS A 32 2.98 -8.11 -0.25
CA LYS A 32 3.59 -9.44 -0.22
C LYS A 32 3.41 -10.09 1.15
N ARG A 33 3.03 -11.38 1.15
CA ARG A 33 3.16 -12.26 2.32
C ARG A 33 4.62 -12.40 2.72
N ARG A 34 4.91 -12.50 4.02
CA ARG A 34 6.29 -12.62 4.52
C ARG A 34 6.81 -14.04 4.43
N ASP A 35 5.90 -15.00 4.56
CA ASP A 35 6.16 -16.42 4.38
C ASP A 35 4.98 -17.13 3.72
N GLU A 36 5.14 -18.42 3.45
CA GLU A 36 4.16 -19.23 2.73
C GLU A 36 2.86 -19.49 3.50
N ASN A 37 2.86 -19.31 4.81
CA ASN A 37 1.71 -19.48 5.70
C ASN A 37 0.95 -18.17 5.93
N GLU A 38 1.49 -17.04 5.48
CA GLU A 38 0.82 -15.76 5.53
C GLU A 38 -0.01 -15.47 4.27
N GLU A 39 -1.07 -14.68 4.48
CA GLU A 39 -1.95 -14.20 3.41
C GLU A 39 -1.36 -12.96 2.72
N TYR A 40 -1.76 -12.74 1.47
CA TYR A 40 -1.49 -11.45 0.82
C TYR A 40 -2.34 -10.35 1.44
N GLY A 41 -1.73 -9.20 1.66
CA GLY A 41 -2.47 -7.98 2.01
C GLY A 41 -2.85 -7.18 0.78
N MET A 42 -3.67 -6.16 0.98
CA MET A 42 -3.98 -5.16 -0.03
C MET A 42 -4.05 -3.79 0.63
N VAL A 43 -3.51 -2.77 -0.05
CA VAL A 43 -3.68 -1.37 0.34
C VAL A 43 -4.44 -0.63 -0.72
N LEU A 44 -5.48 0.10 -0.29
CA LEU A 44 -6.31 0.95 -1.15
C LEU A 44 -5.95 2.42 -0.92
N CYS A 45 -6.00 3.23 -1.97
CA CYS A 45 -5.87 4.68 -1.85
C CYS A 45 -6.93 5.29 -0.90
N SER A 46 -8.12 4.67 -0.80
CA SER A 46 -9.17 5.07 0.14
C SER A 46 -8.79 4.85 1.60
N ASP A 47 -8.05 3.78 1.89
CA ASP A 47 -7.65 3.47 3.27
C ASP A 47 -6.52 4.40 3.69
N ILE A 48 -5.59 4.71 2.80
CA ILE A 48 -4.58 5.76 3.05
C ILE A 48 -5.25 7.12 3.35
N ALA A 49 -6.30 7.49 2.62
CA ALA A 49 -7.03 8.72 2.89
C ALA A 49 -7.67 8.73 4.29
N LYS A 50 -8.25 7.61 4.73
CA LYS A 50 -8.93 7.48 6.03
C LYS A 50 -7.96 7.31 7.21
N GLU A 51 -6.94 6.50 7.03
CA GLU A 51 -6.06 6.04 8.12
C GLU A 51 -4.81 6.91 8.27
N VAL A 52 -4.40 7.62 7.22
CA VAL A 52 -3.19 8.46 7.24
C VAL A 52 -3.57 9.93 7.13
N ILE A 53 -4.21 10.34 6.04
CA ILE A 53 -4.51 11.76 5.78
C ILE A 53 -5.51 12.30 6.80
N ALA A 54 -6.66 11.65 6.95
CA ALA A 54 -7.71 12.11 7.87
C ALA A 54 -7.27 12.08 9.34
N LYS A 55 -6.29 11.23 9.69
CA LYS A 55 -5.68 11.14 11.03
C LYS A 55 -4.45 12.03 11.20
N ASN A 56 -4.12 12.86 10.20
CA ASN A 56 -2.94 13.73 10.20
C ASN A 56 -1.62 13.00 10.53
N ARG A 57 -1.46 11.77 10.04
CA ARG A 57 -0.24 10.99 10.20
C ARG A 57 0.74 11.33 9.07
N ALA A 58 2.04 11.37 9.39
CA ALA A 58 3.07 11.56 8.38
C ALA A 58 3.24 10.28 7.54
N PRO A 59 3.02 10.31 6.21
CA PRO A 59 3.03 9.11 5.37
C PRO A 59 4.40 8.41 5.29
N GLU A 60 5.49 9.12 5.56
CA GLU A 60 6.85 8.55 5.62
C GLU A 60 7.13 7.80 6.93
N ARG A 61 6.22 7.87 7.91
CA ARG A 61 6.32 7.23 9.23
C ARG A 61 5.29 6.14 9.46
N VAL A 62 4.46 5.84 8.45
CA VAL A 62 3.45 4.79 8.49
C VAL A 62 3.81 3.76 7.44
N ASN A 63 3.87 2.50 7.85
CA ASN A 63 4.11 1.39 6.93
C ASN A 63 2.80 0.92 6.31
N VAL A 64 2.88 0.37 5.10
CA VAL A 64 1.71 -0.13 4.37
C VAL A 64 0.98 -1.28 5.09
N TYR A 65 1.68 -2.02 5.96
CA TYR A 65 1.10 -3.11 6.74
C TYR A 65 0.35 -2.65 8.02
N GLU A 66 0.53 -1.39 8.44
CA GLU A 66 0.06 -0.85 9.73
C GLU A 66 -1.25 -0.05 9.60
#